data_AF-A0A1Q5ZZ15-F1
#
_entry.id   AF-A0A1Q5ZZ15-F1
#
_cell.length_a   1.000
_cell.length_b   1.000
_cell.length_c   1.000
_cell.angle_alpha   90.00
_cell.angle_beta   90.00
_cell.angle_gamma   90.00
#
_symmetry.space_group_name_H-M   'P 1'
#
loop_
_entity.id
_entity.type
_entity.pdbx_description
1 polymer ?
#
loop_
_entity_poly.entity_id
_entity_poly.type
_entity_poly.pdbx_seq_one_letter_code
_entity_poly.pdbx_strand_id
1 'polypeptide(L)'
;MSTPKAFLPFSLFFYLLFFFSTGYAQQVYQSVDDVPNPKISGQQRYISDAANVLESAAVDSLNQIIGGLEKQTGVEAAVVIVNDFNTDIDDFTFAKDLFRKWGIGKKYANNGLLLFISTNRHHYRFITGYGLEGLLPDAALKEIGDHNLVPYFKEQQYGAGILLTLKTISAYLKQPANSKELKSLLKDTNNGLNLDWLLPAIVSLLIFVYYKFAADGLKKMNPKLPKSAGKSYNSYGFWGGIIVIGMCVVGLASIVIFVLYNLNDGFKHMIAVLLPLLPYWLYVFLSFAILARYLFVLSALRKAHQDDLNFNTQVEALHQSVRWYIVLSPLLLVRMKIEKGVIQKTSKRFANAPADALGNNMTRVDRDKNKTGSPYLSEGQKKEEKIGVYQYDIWVSNAGNDVKVIPNEGPNFQGYEPCPKCGFKTLGKPKEIEVVKPTRKREGKGKEVRECAFCDYESLIAETVIPVLIATVSSRSRDDDDNDSSSSGSSSESGSWGGGSTGGGGAGGTW
;
A
#
# COMPACT_ATOMS: atom_id res chain seq x y z
N MET A 1 28.87 -5.92 80.37
CA MET A 1 27.56 -5.33 80.73
C MET A 1 27.70 -3.81 80.65
N SER A 2 26.88 -3.19 79.80
CA SER A 2 26.57 -1.75 79.58
C SER A 2 27.67 -0.68 79.51
N THR A 3 27.70 -0.07 78.33
CA THR A 3 28.36 1.16 77.86
C THR A 3 27.94 2.46 78.59
N PRO A 4 28.76 3.53 78.55
CA PRO A 4 28.40 4.85 79.06
C PRO A 4 27.71 5.75 78.02
N LYS A 5 27.01 6.74 78.55
CA LYS A 5 26.13 7.74 77.92
C LYS A 5 26.91 8.78 77.11
N ALA A 6 26.35 9.21 75.96
CA ALA A 6 26.82 10.39 75.22
C ALA A 6 25.76 11.50 75.21
N PHE A 7 26.21 12.70 75.55
CA PHE A 7 25.52 13.99 75.46
C PHE A 7 25.28 14.39 73.98
N LEU A 8 24.08 14.88 73.66
CA LEU A 8 23.72 15.51 72.38
C LEU A 8 23.89 17.04 72.50
N PRO A 9 24.66 17.72 71.64
CA PRO A 9 24.79 19.16 71.70
C PRO A 9 23.77 19.89 70.81
N PHE A 10 23.33 21.00 71.37
CA PHE A 10 22.48 22.13 70.97
C PHE A 10 22.66 22.73 69.54
N SER A 11 23.38 22.07 68.62
CA SER A 11 23.75 22.62 67.30
C SER A 11 22.70 22.42 66.19
N LEU A 12 21.68 21.58 66.42
CA LEU A 12 20.72 21.17 65.39
C LEU A 12 19.52 22.13 65.24
N PHE A 13 19.31 23.04 66.20
CA PHE A 13 18.17 23.96 66.21
C PHE A 13 18.39 25.20 65.33
N PHE A 14 19.63 25.62 65.12
CA PHE A 14 19.95 26.82 64.31
C PHE A 14 19.93 26.55 62.80
N TYR A 15 20.18 25.30 62.38
CA TYR A 15 20.13 24.90 60.96
C TYR A 15 18.70 24.72 60.42
N LEU A 16 17.70 24.57 61.30
CA LEU A 16 16.29 24.38 60.90
C LEU A 16 15.55 25.70 60.61
N LEU A 17 16.09 26.85 61.05
CA LEU A 17 15.50 28.17 60.79
C LEU A 17 16.02 28.85 59.51
N PHE A 18 17.11 28.37 58.91
CA PHE A 18 17.66 28.94 57.66
C PHE A 18 17.14 28.26 56.37
N PHE A 19 16.42 27.15 56.48
CA PHE A 19 15.86 26.42 55.33
C PHE A 19 14.42 26.81 54.96
N PHE A 20 13.82 27.76 55.68
CA PHE A 20 12.43 28.20 55.46
C PHE A 20 12.27 29.46 54.61
N SER A 21 13.31 29.90 53.91
CA SER A 21 13.21 30.96 52.91
C SER A 21 13.49 30.41 51.51
N THR A 22 12.71 29.43 51.05
CA THR A 22 12.58 29.23 49.61
C THR A 22 11.79 30.41 49.07
N GLY A 23 12.50 31.38 48.49
CA GLY A 23 11.88 32.43 47.69
C GLY A 23 10.99 31.77 46.63
N TYR A 24 9.75 32.25 46.53
CA TYR A 24 8.87 31.96 45.40
C TYR A 24 9.55 32.49 44.14
N ALA A 25 10.38 31.67 43.50
CA ALA A 25 10.92 32.01 42.18
C ALA A 25 9.74 32.00 41.20
N GLN A 26 9.38 33.18 40.69
CA GLN A 26 8.35 33.31 39.67
C GLN A 26 8.78 32.52 38.42
N GLN A 27 7.99 31.54 38.01
CA GLN A 27 8.28 30.72 36.83
C GLN A 27 8.08 31.55 35.55
N VAL A 28 9.14 31.64 34.73
CA VAL A 28 9.12 32.21 33.38
C VAL A 28 9.03 31.05 32.38
N TYR A 29 7.95 31.01 31.59
CA TYR A 29 7.71 29.93 30.62
C TYR A 29 8.48 30.20 29.31
N GLN A 30 9.52 29.40 29.04
CA GLN A 30 10.38 29.58 27.87
C GLN A 30 9.76 29.04 26.57
N SER A 31 8.94 27.99 26.68
CA SER A 31 8.16 27.40 25.57
C SER A 31 6.68 27.26 25.95
N VAL A 32 5.82 27.23 24.93
CA VAL A 32 4.40 26.85 25.08
C VAL A 32 4.21 25.39 25.52
N ASP A 33 5.24 24.55 25.34
CA ASP A 33 5.23 23.14 25.78
C ASP A 33 5.25 23.00 27.32
N ASP A 34 5.78 23.99 28.02
CA ASP A 34 5.93 23.98 29.47
C ASP A 34 4.64 24.42 30.18
N VAL A 35 3.69 25.03 29.46
CA VAL A 35 2.43 25.52 30.02
C VAL A 35 1.50 24.33 30.29
N PRO A 36 1.04 24.11 31.53
CA PRO A 36 0.26 22.92 31.88
C PRO A 36 -1.12 22.94 31.22
N ASN A 37 -1.37 21.98 30.32
CA ASN A 37 -2.66 21.88 29.63
C ASN A 37 -3.73 21.22 30.52
N PRO A 38 -4.83 21.92 30.85
CA PRO A 38 -5.81 21.46 31.81
C PRO A 38 -6.57 20.21 31.36
N LYS A 39 -6.67 19.94 30.05
CA LYS A 39 -7.38 18.78 29.50
C LYS A 39 -6.61 17.47 29.67
N ILE A 40 -5.29 17.51 29.86
CA ILE A 40 -4.47 16.31 30.12
C ILE A 40 -4.81 15.69 31.48
N SER A 41 -5.19 16.51 32.46
CA SER A 41 -5.55 16.07 33.82
C SER A 41 -7.05 15.72 33.99
N GLY A 42 -7.85 15.76 32.92
CA GLY A 42 -9.27 15.39 32.91
C GLY A 42 -10.14 16.29 32.02
N GLN A 43 -11.22 15.72 31.47
CA GLN A 43 -12.06 16.37 30.44
C GLN A 43 -12.80 17.65 30.91
N GLN A 44 -12.93 17.88 32.22
CA GLN A 44 -13.75 18.95 32.79
C GLN A 44 -12.99 20.24 33.15
N ARG A 45 -11.68 20.30 32.89
CA ARG A 45 -10.88 21.50 33.19
C ARG A 45 -10.56 22.27 31.91
N TYR A 46 -10.73 23.59 31.99
CA TYR A 46 -10.56 24.54 30.88
C TYR A 46 -9.56 25.66 31.20
N ILE A 47 -9.07 25.69 32.44
CA ILE A 47 -8.28 26.78 32.99
C ILE A 47 -6.92 26.26 33.38
N SER A 48 -5.87 26.91 32.88
CA SER A 48 -4.50 26.74 33.33
C SER A 48 -4.10 27.98 34.13
N ASP A 49 -4.17 27.89 35.47
CA ASP A 49 -3.69 28.94 36.36
C ASP A 49 -2.29 28.60 36.87
N ALA A 50 -1.29 28.85 36.02
CA ALA A 50 0.10 28.60 36.34
C ALA A 50 0.73 29.74 37.17
N ALA A 51 0.06 30.90 37.22
CA ALA A 51 0.41 32.03 38.06
C ALA A 51 -0.09 31.87 39.50
N ASN A 52 -1.03 30.96 39.75
CA ASN A 52 -1.68 30.70 41.04
C ASN A 52 -2.33 31.97 41.62
N VAL A 53 -3.04 32.71 40.76
CA VAL A 53 -3.73 33.97 41.11
C VAL A 53 -5.24 33.80 41.27
N LEU A 54 -5.78 32.62 40.99
CA LEU A 54 -7.19 32.32 41.14
C LEU A 54 -7.47 31.54 42.42
N GLU A 55 -8.52 31.96 43.14
CA GLU A 55 -9.09 31.18 44.21
C GLU A 55 -9.82 29.95 43.67
N SER A 56 -9.87 28.87 44.45
CA SER A 56 -10.55 27.62 44.04
C SER A 56 -12.02 27.84 43.64
N ALA A 57 -12.73 28.71 44.35
CA ALA A 57 -14.13 29.06 44.04
C ALA A 57 -14.27 29.77 42.67
N ALA A 58 -13.27 30.58 42.29
CA ALA A 58 -13.24 31.22 40.98
C ALA A 58 -12.96 30.18 39.88
N VAL A 59 -12.01 29.26 40.09
CA VAL A 59 -11.70 28.16 39.16
C VAL A 59 -12.93 27.29 38.88
N ASP A 60 -13.70 26.94 39.92
CA ASP A 60 -14.93 26.15 39.77
C ASP A 60 -16.00 26.91 38.97
N SER A 61 -16.23 28.18 39.30
CA SER A 61 -17.17 29.05 38.59
C SER A 61 -16.82 29.21 37.11
N LEU A 62 -15.53 29.35 36.82
CA LEU A 62 -14.98 29.50 35.47
C LEU A 62 -15.11 28.18 34.67
N ASN A 63 -14.81 27.02 35.27
CA ASN A 63 -15.00 25.74 34.60
C ASN A 63 -16.49 25.47 34.32
N GLN A 64 -17.38 25.85 35.23
CA GLN A 64 -18.83 25.72 35.04
C GLN A 64 -19.32 26.56 33.86
N ILE A 65 -18.88 27.83 33.75
CA ILE A 65 -19.33 28.69 32.66
C ILE A 65 -18.75 28.26 31.31
N ILE A 66 -17.48 27.86 31.26
CA ILE A 66 -16.84 27.38 30.01
C ILE A 66 -17.48 26.07 29.56
N GLY A 67 -17.65 25.10 30.46
CA GLY A 67 -18.35 23.85 30.15
C GLY A 67 -19.81 24.08 29.74
N GLY A 68 -20.49 25.06 30.32
CA GLY A 68 -21.84 25.47 29.91
C GLY A 68 -21.87 26.11 28.51
N LEU A 69 -20.88 26.94 28.19
CA LEU A 69 -20.71 27.54 26.87
C LEU A 69 -20.50 26.46 25.81
N GLU A 70 -19.57 25.53 26.04
CA GLU A 70 -19.29 24.42 25.11
C GLU A 70 -20.52 23.54 24.88
N LYS A 71 -21.24 23.16 25.94
CA LYS A 71 -22.45 22.34 25.80
C LYS A 71 -23.57 23.03 25.02
N GLN A 72 -23.75 24.33 25.20
CA GLN A 72 -24.88 25.06 24.62
C GLN A 72 -24.61 25.61 23.23
N THR A 73 -23.36 25.96 22.94
CA THR A 73 -22.96 26.66 21.72
C THR A 73 -21.98 25.86 20.87
N GLY A 74 -21.35 24.83 21.44
CA GLY A 74 -20.33 24.03 20.79
C GLY A 74 -18.94 24.66 20.77
N VAL A 75 -18.78 25.92 21.21
CA VAL A 75 -17.51 26.67 21.27
C VAL A 75 -16.60 26.09 22.34
N GLU A 76 -15.36 25.81 21.97
CA GLU A 76 -14.34 25.35 22.92
C GLU A 76 -13.54 26.56 23.38
N ALA A 77 -13.62 26.87 24.68
CA ALA A 77 -12.87 27.98 25.26
C ALA A 77 -11.83 27.50 26.28
N ALA A 78 -10.72 28.23 26.39
CA ALA A 78 -9.69 28.01 27.40
C ALA A 78 -9.22 29.34 27.99
N VAL A 79 -8.81 29.30 29.26
CA VAL A 79 -8.17 30.44 29.95
C VAL A 79 -6.79 30.01 30.43
N VAL A 80 -5.77 30.81 30.14
CA VAL A 80 -4.39 30.54 30.54
C VAL A 80 -3.83 31.76 31.23
N ILE A 81 -3.31 31.56 32.44
CA ILE A 81 -2.69 32.61 33.26
C ILE A 81 -1.28 32.15 33.63
N VAL A 82 -0.30 32.96 33.23
CA VAL A 82 1.12 32.75 33.54
C VAL A 82 1.68 33.99 34.22
N ASN A 83 2.75 33.81 35.01
CA ASN A 83 3.46 34.95 35.56
C ASN A 83 4.15 35.72 34.44
N ASP A 84 5.03 35.04 33.71
CA ASP A 84 5.77 35.58 32.57
C ASP A 84 6.06 34.48 31.54
N PHE A 85 6.46 34.87 30.34
CA PHE A 85 6.84 33.98 29.25
C PHE A 85 8.14 34.47 28.60
N ASN A 86 8.59 33.79 27.54
CA ASN A 86 9.82 34.13 26.81
C ASN A 86 9.86 35.63 26.43
N THR A 87 10.95 36.33 26.75
CA THR A 87 11.13 37.78 26.47
C THR A 87 11.36 38.10 25.00
N ASP A 88 11.81 37.12 24.21
CA ASP A 88 12.12 37.28 22.80
C ASP A 88 10.88 37.14 21.89
N ILE A 89 9.73 36.80 22.48
CA ILE A 89 8.47 36.55 21.78
C ILE A 89 7.42 37.55 22.28
N ASP A 90 6.63 38.11 21.38
CA ASP A 90 5.49 38.94 21.73
C ASP A 90 4.31 38.10 22.26
N ASP A 91 3.43 38.72 23.04
CA ASP A 91 2.30 38.04 23.69
C ASP A 91 1.31 37.43 22.69
N PHE A 92 1.12 38.06 21.53
CA PHE A 92 0.25 37.54 20.48
C PHE A 92 0.82 36.26 19.85
N THR A 93 2.10 36.27 19.47
CA THR A 93 2.77 35.08 18.92
C THR A 93 2.76 33.93 19.92
N PHE A 94 3.08 34.19 21.19
CA PHE A 94 3.04 33.18 22.24
C PHE A 94 1.63 32.58 22.44
N ALA A 95 0.60 33.43 22.56
CA ALA A 95 -0.78 32.98 22.74
C ALA A 95 -1.30 32.20 21.52
N LYS A 96 -0.95 32.61 20.31
CA LYS A 96 -1.32 31.93 19.06
C LYS A 96 -0.64 30.56 18.93
N ASP A 97 0.63 30.46 19.29
CA ASP A 97 1.34 29.19 19.27
C ASP A 97 0.79 28.23 20.32
N LEU A 98 0.42 28.74 21.49
CA LEU A 98 -0.29 27.96 22.52
C LEU A 98 -1.65 27.47 22.03
N PHE A 99 -2.44 28.34 21.39
CA PHE A 99 -3.73 27.99 20.80
C PHE A 99 -3.60 26.85 19.79
N ARG A 100 -2.63 26.96 18.88
CA ARG A 100 -2.35 25.93 17.86
C ARG A 100 -1.84 24.64 18.50
N LYS A 101 -0.93 24.73 19.46
CA LYS A 101 -0.37 23.56 20.16
C LYS A 101 -1.45 22.79 20.88
N TRP A 102 -2.34 23.48 21.58
CA TRP A 102 -3.42 22.86 22.31
C TRP A 102 -4.54 22.40 21.37
N GLY A 103 -4.66 22.96 20.18
CA GLY A 103 -5.68 22.58 19.21
C GLY A 103 -7.07 23.04 19.62
N ILE A 104 -7.18 24.24 20.21
CA ILE A 104 -8.41 24.78 20.80
C ILE A 104 -9.45 25.02 19.69
N GLY A 105 -10.65 24.43 19.83
CA GLY A 105 -11.71 24.48 18.81
C GLY A 105 -11.81 23.18 18.02
N LYS A 106 -12.91 22.97 17.30
CA LYS A 106 -13.13 21.74 16.51
C LYS A 106 -12.45 21.80 15.14
N LYS A 107 -11.91 20.67 14.68
CA LYS A 107 -11.08 20.48 13.45
C LYS A 107 -11.66 21.04 12.15
N TYR A 108 -12.96 21.32 12.10
CA TYR A 108 -13.65 21.84 10.91
C TYR A 108 -14.47 23.09 11.18
N ALA A 109 -15.03 23.22 12.39
CA ALA A 109 -15.77 24.41 12.78
C ALA A 109 -14.84 25.57 13.18
N ASN A 110 -13.57 25.30 13.51
CA ASN A 110 -12.57 26.30 13.92
C ASN A 110 -13.12 27.27 14.98
N ASN A 111 -13.87 26.73 15.94
CA ASN A 111 -14.70 27.50 16.84
C ASN A 111 -14.07 27.63 18.25
N GLY A 112 -12.75 27.81 18.28
CA GLY A 112 -11.97 27.92 19.51
C GLY A 112 -11.83 29.35 20.01
N LEU A 113 -11.76 29.54 21.33
CA LEU A 113 -11.50 30.82 21.98
C LEU A 113 -10.47 30.65 23.12
N LEU A 114 -9.35 31.35 23.07
CA LEU A 114 -8.37 31.39 24.15
C LEU A 114 -8.32 32.79 24.74
N LEU A 115 -8.35 32.89 26.08
CA LEU A 115 -7.93 34.09 26.82
C LEU A 115 -6.60 33.79 27.52
N PHE A 116 -5.54 34.43 27.06
CA PHE A 116 -4.19 34.36 27.61
C PHE A 116 -3.90 35.61 28.45
N ILE A 117 -3.30 35.43 29.63
CA ILE A 117 -3.00 36.50 30.59
C ILE A 117 -1.58 36.30 31.12
N SER A 118 -0.77 37.37 31.05
CA SER A 118 0.54 37.44 31.72
C SER A 118 0.50 38.48 32.82
N THR A 119 0.62 38.04 34.07
CA THR A 119 0.42 38.90 35.23
C THR A 119 1.59 39.87 35.44
N ASN A 120 2.84 39.44 35.27
CA ASN A 120 4.01 40.31 35.43
C ASN A 120 4.12 41.36 34.31
N ARG A 121 3.71 41.01 33.08
CA ARG A 121 3.70 41.95 31.95
C ARG A 121 2.47 42.84 31.93
N HIS A 122 1.45 42.55 32.73
CA HIS A 122 0.16 43.23 32.68
C HIS A 122 -0.52 43.18 31.31
N HIS A 123 -0.38 42.04 30.60
CA HIS A 123 -0.91 41.87 29.24
C HIS A 123 -1.98 40.78 29.19
N TYR A 124 -3.05 41.01 28.43
CA TYR A 124 -4.03 39.98 28.08
C TYR A 124 -4.21 39.90 26.56
N ARG A 125 -4.55 38.70 26.08
CA ARG A 125 -4.76 38.42 24.65
C ARG A 125 -5.89 37.41 24.46
N PHE A 126 -6.83 37.73 23.59
CA PHE A 126 -7.79 36.80 23.03
C PHE A 126 -7.28 36.24 21.71
N ILE A 127 -7.42 34.93 21.51
CA ILE A 127 -7.19 34.27 20.22
C ILE A 127 -8.47 33.53 19.85
N THR A 128 -9.00 33.83 18.67
CA THR A 128 -10.16 33.16 18.10
C THR A 128 -9.75 32.23 16.95
N GLY A 129 -10.46 31.12 16.81
CA GLY A 129 -10.42 30.32 15.61
C GLY A 129 -11.22 30.98 14.48
N TYR A 130 -10.91 30.61 13.23
CA TYR A 130 -11.52 31.22 12.03
C TYR A 130 -13.06 31.22 12.04
N GLY A 131 -13.67 30.19 12.63
CA GLY A 131 -15.13 30.07 12.72
C GLY A 131 -15.78 31.03 13.72
N LEU A 132 -15.01 31.70 14.57
CA LEU A 132 -15.51 32.71 15.49
C LEU A 132 -15.16 34.14 15.09
N GLU A 133 -14.31 34.38 14.10
CA GLU A 133 -13.88 35.75 13.73
C GLU A 133 -15.06 36.63 13.28
N GLY A 134 -16.06 36.05 12.61
CA GLY A 134 -17.27 36.78 12.20
C GLY A 134 -18.18 37.17 13.37
N LEU A 135 -18.22 36.36 14.43
CA LEU A 135 -19.07 36.58 15.61
C LEU A 135 -18.34 37.36 16.71
N LEU A 136 -17.05 37.10 16.90
CA LEU A 136 -16.18 37.70 17.89
C LEU A 136 -14.98 38.35 17.21
N PRO A 137 -15.19 39.46 16.48
CA PRO A 137 -14.10 40.18 15.82
C PRO A 137 -13.19 40.83 16.86
N ASP A 138 -11.93 41.06 16.49
CA ASP A 138 -10.90 41.58 17.39
C ASP A 138 -11.30 42.88 18.10
N ALA A 139 -11.95 43.80 17.38
CA ALA A 139 -12.41 45.06 17.96
C ALA A 139 -13.42 44.86 19.11
N ALA A 140 -14.35 43.92 18.95
CA ALA A 140 -15.35 43.62 19.97
C ALA A 140 -14.72 42.94 21.19
N LEU A 141 -13.80 41.99 20.97
CA LEU A 141 -13.07 41.34 22.06
C LEU A 141 -12.16 42.32 22.80
N LYS A 142 -11.55 43.27 22.09
CA LYS A 142 -10.77 44.33 22.72
C LYS A 142 -11.64 45.20 23.62
N GLU A 143 -12.78 45.67 23.13
CA GLU A 143 -13.73 46.48 23.91
C GLU A 143 -14.23 45.74 25.15
N ILE A 144 -14.59 44.45 25.00
CA ILE A 144 -14.99 43.60 26.13
C ILE A 144 -13.86 43.48 27.15
N GLY A 145 -12.61 43.29 26.72
CA GLY A 145 -11.45 43.21 27.60
C GLY A 145 -11.17 44.53 28.34
N ASP A 146 -11.21 45.66 27.62
CA ASP A 146 -10.97 46.99 28.19
C ASP A 146 -12.03 47.34 29.26
N HIS A 147 -13.29 46.93 29.07
CA HIS A 147 -14.37 47.17 30.04
C HIS A 147 -14.45 46.16 31.18
N ASN A 148 -14.19 44.87 30.91
CA ASN A 148 -14.46 43.80 31.88
C ASN A 148 -13.20 43.20 32.53
N LEU A 149 -12.03 43.25 31.89
CA LEU A 149 -10.78 42.74 32.45
C LEU A 149 -10.00 43.85 33.14
N VAL A 150 -9.71 44.94 32.43
CA VAL A 150 -8.78 45.99 32.88
C VAL A 150 -9.12 46.58 34.26
N PRO A 151 -10.38 46.97 34.57
CA PRO A 151 -10.70 47.54 35.89
C PRO A 151 -10.44 46.54 37.04
N TYR A 152 -10.84 45.29 36.85
CA TYR A 152 -10.66 44.24 37.85
C TYR A 152 -9.18 43.84 38.01
N PHE A 153 -8.44 43.81 36.91
CA PHE A 153 -7.02 43.44 36.93
C PHE A 153 -6.15 44.52 37.61
N LYS A 154 -6.52 45.80 37.51
CA LYS A 154 -5.90 46.89 38.29
C LYS A 154 -6.08 46.72 39.79
N GLU A 155 -7.19 46.12 40.21
CA GLU A 155 -7.48 45.76 41.61
C GLU A 155 -6.99 44.35 41.98
N GLN A 156 -6.24 43.68 41.10
CA GLN A 156 -5.77 42.28 41.26
C GLN A 156 -6.90 41.25 41.42
N GLN A 157 -8.13 41.59 41.05
CA GLN A 157 -9.30 40.71 41.10
C GLN A 157 -9.43 39.89 39.80
N TYR A 158 -8.40 39.10 39.48
CA TYR A 158 -8.31 38.37 38.22
C TYR A 158 -9.51 37.45 37.95
N GLY A 159 -9.91 36.66 38.95
CA GLY A 159 -11.04 35.73 38.83
C GLY A 159 -12.37 36.42 38.49
N ALA A 160 -12.64 37.57 39.12
CA ALA A 160 -13.87 38.34 38.89
C ALA A 160 -13.91 38.91 37.46
N GLY A 161 -12.81 39.51 36.99
CA GLY A 161 -12.72 40.07 35.64
C GLY A 161 -12.88 39.02 34.54
N ILE A 162 -12.21 37.86 34.68
CA ILE A 162 -12.31 36.75 33.72
C ILE A 162 -13.74 36.20 33.71
N LEU A 163 -14.35 36.02 34.88
CA LEU A 163 -15.71 35.50 35.00
C LEU A 163 -16.72 36.43 34.34
N LEU A 164 -16.62 37.74 34.57
CA LEU A 164 -17.48 38.74 33.92
C LEU A 164 -17.32 38.71 32.41
N THR A 165 -16.07 38.66 31.93
CA THR A 165 -15.73 38.59 30.51
C THR A 165 -16.35 37.36 29.83
N LEU A 166 -16.18 36.17 30.41
CA LEU A 166 -16.75 34.94 29.87
C LEU A 166 -18.28 34.92 29.94
N LYS A 167 -18.89 35.55 30.96
CA LYS A 167 -20.35 35.76 31.02
C LYS A 167 -20.83 36.62 29.86
N THR A 168 -20.16 37.73 29.59
CA THR A 168 -20.49 38.65 28.50
C THR A 168 -20.39 37.94 27.14
N ILE A 169 -19.26 37.27 26.87
CA ILE A 169 -19.06 36.50 25.63
C ILE A 169 -20.09 35.37 25.52
N SER A 170 -20.33 34.64 26.60
CA SER A 170 -21.30 33.55 26.61
C SER A 170 -22.72 34.05 26.36
N ALA A 171 -23.12 35.20 26.91
CA ALA A 171 -24.43 35.78 26.67
C ALA A 171 -24.58 36.24 25.22
N TYR A 172 -23.54 36.88 24.68
CA TYR A 172 -23.50 37.32 23.28
C TYR A 172 -23.64 36.15 22.30
N LEU A 173 -22.87 35.06 22.47
CA LEU A 173 -22.94 33.89 21.58
C LEU A 173 -24.29 33.13 21.68
N LYS A 174 -25.00 33.24 22.80
CA LYS A 174 -26.30 32.59 23.02
C LYS A 174 -27.47 33.37 22.41
N GLN A 175 -27.25 34.58 21.91
CA GLN A 175 -28.31 35.34 21.25
C GLN A 175 -28.85 34.56 20.03
N PRO A 176 -30.16 34.60 19.72
CA PRO A 176 -30.76 33.78 18.68
C PRO A 176 -30.10 33.91 17.30
N ALA A 177 -29.70 35.11 16.90
CA ALA A 177 -29.00 35.38 15.64
C ALA A 177 -27.64 34.66 15.58
N ASN A 178 -26.79 34.88 16.58
CA ASN A 178 -25.43 34.34 16.67
C ASN A 178 -25.43 32.82 16.83
N SER A 179 -26.35 32.28 17.64
CA SER A 179 -26.48 30.84 17.85
C SER A 179 -26.90 30.08 16.58
N LYS A 180 -27.62 30.73 15.66
CA LYS A 180 -28.01 30.15 14.38
C LYS A 180 -26.81 30.04 13.43
N GLU A 181 -26.04 31.11 13.32
CA GLU A 181 -24.80 31.15 12.54
C GLU A 181 -23.78 30.13 13.05
N LEU A 182 -23.60 30.05 14.37
CA LEU A 182 -22.72 29.08 15.00
C LEU A 182 -23.18 27.63 14.77
N LYS A 183 -24.50 27.36 14.82
CA LYS A 183 -25.06 26.03 14.50
C LYS A 183 -24.86 25.64 13.04
N SER A 184 -24.89 26.59 12.08
CA SER A 184 -24.56 26.27 10.69
C SER A 184 -23.11 25.82 10.54
N LEU A 185 -22.16 26.49 11.19
CA LEU A 185 -20.74 26.12 11.15
C LEU A 185 -20.48 24.73 11.75
N LEU A 186 -21.25 24.34 12.77
CA LEU A 186 -21.16 23.03 13.41
C LEU A 186 -21.84 21.91 12.62
N LYS A 187 -22.84 22.21 11.77
CA LYS A 187 -23.61 21.19 11.03
C LYS A 187 -22.78 20.52 9.94
N ASP A 188 -21.93 21.28 9.24
CA ASP A 188 -21.04 20.73 8.21
C ASP A 188 -19.95 19.80 8.79
N THR A 189 -19.74 19.85 10.10
CA THR A 189 -18.75 19.02 10.81
C THR A 189 -19.30 17.64 11.21
N ASN A 190 -20.62 17.48 11.37
CA ASN A 190 -21.25 16.26 11.90
C ASN A 190 -21.60 15.22 10.83
N ASN A 191 -20.72 14.99 9.85
CA ASN A 191 -20.78 13.76 9.05
C ASN A 191 -20.08 12.64 9.83
N GLY A 192 -20.87 11.98 10.69
CA GLY A 192 -20.47 10.81 11.48
C GLY A 192 -19.94 9.66 10.62
N LEU A 193 -19.18 8.75 11.26
CA LEU A 193 -18.63 7.49 10.72
C LEU A 193 -18.69 7.39 9.19
N ASN A 194 -17.69 8.00 8.54
CA ASN A 194 -17.59 8.01 7.09
C ASN A 194 -17.42 6.57 6.58
N LEU A 195 -18.53 5.97 6.14
CA LEU A 195 -18.65 4.59 5.66
C LEU A 195 -18.36 4.48 4.15
N ASP A 196 -17.89 5.55 3.51
CA ASP A 196 -17.64 5.59 2.06
C ASP A 196 -16.60 4.56 1.61
N TRP A 197 -15.72 4.12 2.51
CA TRP A 197 -14.74 3.05 2.25
C TRP A 197 -15.35 1.64 2.30
N LEU A 198 -16.50 1.46 2.96
CA LEU A 198 -17.07 0.14 3.24
C LEU A 198 -17.63 -0.52 1.98
N LEU A 199 -18.33 0.25 1.15
CA LEU A 199 -18.89 -0.23 -0.12
C LEU A 199 -17.80 -0.77 -1.08
N PRO A 200 -16.73 -0.02 -1.43
CA PRO A 200 -15.68 -0.54 -2.29
C PRO A 200 -14.94 -1.72 -1.65
N ALA A 201 -14.79 -1.76 -0.32
CA ALA A 201 -14.19 -2.90 0.38
C ALA A 201 -15.04 -4.18 0.25
N ILE A 202 -16.35 -4.09 0.48
CA ILE A 202 -17.28 -5.23 0.35
C ILE A 202 -17.32 -5.72 -1.11
N VAL A 203 -17.44 -4.80 -2.07
CA VAL A 203 -17.44 -5.15 -3.50
C VAL A 203 -16.14 -5.85 -3.89
N SER A 204 -15.00 -5.37 -3.42
CA SER A 204 -13.70 -5.99 -3.67
C SER A 204 -13.60 -7.41 -3.09
N LEU A 205 -14.13 -7.63 -1.89
CA LEU A 205 -14.18 -8.96 -1.27
C LEU A 205 -15.10 -9.92 -2.04
N LEU A 206 -16.26 -9.45 -2.50
CA LEU A 206 -17.17 -10.26 -3.33
C LEU A 206 -16.53 -10.63 -4.67
N ILE A 207 -15.87 -9.68 -5.35
CA ILE A 207 -15.09 -9.94 -6.57
C ILE A 207 -14.04 -11.02 -6.27
N PHE A 208 -13.26 -10.85 -5.21
CA PHE A 208 -12.23 -11.81 -4.83
C PHE A 208 -12.77 -13.24 -4.61
N VAL A 209 -13.86 -13.38 -3.84
CA VAL A 209 -14.49 -14.69 -3.57
C VAL A 209 -14.98 -15.33 -4.87
N TYR A 210 -15.61 -14.54 -5.74
CA TYR A 210 -16.09 -15.03 -7.04
C TYR A 210 -14.94 -15.51 -7.94
N TYR A 211 -13.84 -14.77 -8.01
CA TYR A 211 -12.65 -15.17 -8.76
C TYR A 211 -11.94 -16.39 -8.18
N LYS A 212 -11.90 -16.54 -6.84
CA LYS A 212 -11.38 -17.75 -6.19
C LYS A 212 -12.16 -18.99 -6.63
N PHE A 213 -13.49 -18.91 -6.60
CA PHE A 213 -14.35 -20.00 -7.06
C PHE A 213 -14.11 -20.35 -8.53
N ALA A 214 -13.96 -19.32 -9.38
CA ALA A 214 -13.63 -19.50 -10.79
C ALA A 214 -12.26 -20.18 -10.99
N ALA A 215 -11.22 -19.75 -10.26
CA ALA A 215 -9.90 -20.35 -10.33
C ALA A 215 -9.89 -21.82 -9.89
N ASP A 216 -10.66 -22.16 -8.84
CA ASP A 216 -10.83 -23.54 -8.38
C ASP A 216 -11.59 -24.40 -9.40
N GLY A 217 -12.56 -23.83 -10.10
CA GLY A 217 -13.23 -24.47 -11.24
C GLY A 217 -12.25 -24.85 -12.36
N LEU A 218 -11.40 -23.92 -12.79
CA LEU A 218 -10.33 -24.16 -13.76
C LEU A 218 -9.29 -25.16 -13.26
N LYS A 219 -9.07 -25.26 -11.95
CA LYS A 219 -8.16 -26.24 -11.36
C LYS A 219 -8.65 -27.68 -11.56
N LYS A 220 -9.97 -27.90 -11.45
CA LYS A 220 -10.59 -29.22 -11.64
C LYS A 220 -10.53 -29.72 -13.09
N MET A 221 -10.36 -28.82 -14.07
CA MET A 221 -10.27 -29.16 -15.49
C MET A 221 -8.88 -29.64 -15.93
N ASN A 222 -7.90 -29.68 -15.03
CA ASN A 222 -6.57 -30.20 -15.37
C ASN A 222 -6.66 -31.67 -15.81
N PRO A 223 -6.15 -32.04 -17.00
CA PRO A 223 -6.07 -33.44 -17.38
C PRO A 223 -5.14 -34.20 -16.42
N LYS A 224 -5.48 -35.45 -16.09
CA LYS A 224 -4.61 -36.33 -15.29
C LYS A 224 -3.37 -36.69 -16.12
N LEU A 225 -2.25 -36.01 -15.88
CA LEU A 225 -0.98 -36.29 -16.58
C LEU A 225 -0.37 -37.63 -16.08
N PRO A 226 0.18 -38.47 -16.98
CA PRO A 226 0.90 -39.68 -16.58
C PRO A 226 2.17 -39.32 -15.79
N LYS A 227 2.46 -40.11 -14.73
CA LYS A 227 3.57 -39.87 -13.77
C LYS A 227 4.97 -39.83 -14.41
N SER A 228 5.13 -40.26 -15.66
CA SER A 228 6.42 -40.31 -16.39
C SER A 228 6.79 -39.02 -17.14
N ALA A 229 5.90 -38.03 -17.22
CA ALA A 229 6.26 -36.70 -17.72
C ALA A 229 7.17 -36.04 -16.67
N GLY A 230 8.48 -36.09 -16.89
CA GLY A 230 9.49 -35.54 -15.98
C GLY A 230 9.16 -34.13 -15.51
N LYS A 231 9.60 -33.80 -14.29
CA LYS A 231 9.48 -32.47 -13.67
C LYS A 231 10.22 -31.42 -14.53
N SER A 232 9.61 -30.99 -15.61
CA SER A 232 10.04 -29.80 -16.35
C SER A 232 9.68 -28.60 -15.50
N TYR A 233 10.67 -27.77 -15.20
CA TYR A 233 10.53 -26.51 -14.48
C TYR A 233 9.57 -25.61 -15.27
N ASN A 234 8.29 -25.66 -14.92
CA ASN A 234 7.23 -24.95 -15.63
C ASN A 234 7.44 -23.45 -15.43
N SER A 235 7.75 -22.74 -16.50
CA SER A 235 7.70 -21.25 -16.55
C SER A 235 6.37 -20.70 -15.99
N TYR A 236 5.28 -21.47 -16.06
CA TYR A 236 3.98 -21.11 -15.45
C TYR A 236 3.92 -21.19 -13.91
N GLY A 237 4.82 -21.93 -13.24
CA GLY A 237 4.98 -21.86 -11.79
C GLY A 237 5.59 -20.54 -11.34
N PHE A 238 6.49 -19.99 -12.17
CA PHE A 238 7.06 -18.66 -12.01
C PHE A 238 6.00 -17.56 -12.17
N TRP A 239 5.15 -17.63 -13.20
CA TRP A 239 4.01 -16.71 -13.36
C TRP A 239 2.94 -16.87 -12.27
N GLY A 240 2.66 -18.10 -11.82
CA GLY A 240 1.78 -18.35 -10.67
C GLY A 240 2.34 -17.75 -9.37
N GLY A 241 3.67 -17.82 -9.17
CA GLY A 241 4.38 -17.14 -8.08
C GLY A 241 4.28 -15.62 -8.19
N ILE A 242 4.48 -15.04 -9.37
CA ILE A 242 4.34 -13.59 -9.62
C ILE A 242 2.92 -13.11 -9.31
N ILE A 243 1.89 -13.90 -9.64
CA ILE A 243 0.50 -13.54 -9.32
C ILE A 243 0.26 -13.58 -7.80
N VAL A 244 0.75 -14.61 -7.09
CA VAL A 244 0.64 -14.68 -5.62
C VAL A 244 1.41 -13.53 -4.96
N ILE A 245 2.62 -13.25 -5.42
CA ILE A 245 3.43 -12.11 -4.95
C ILE A 245 2.71 -10.80 -5.26
N GLY A 246 2.15 -10.63 -6.46
CA GLY A 246 1.35 -9.47 -6.83
C GLY A 246 0.12 -9.28 -5.94
N MET A 247 -0.58 -10.37 -5.59
CA MET A 247 -1.71 -10.34 -4.66
C MET A 247 -1.28 -9.99 -3.23
N CYS A 248 -0.14 -10.51 -2.77
CA CYS A 248 0.45 -10.13 -1.50
C CYS A 248 0.90 -8.66 -1.49
N VAL A 249 1.45 -8.16 -2.60
CA VAL A 249 1.88 -6.76 -2.74
C VAL A 249 0.68 -5.82 -2.79
N VAL A 250 -0.39 -6.14 -3.51
CA VAL A 250 -1.62 -5.34 -3.50
C VAL A 250 -2.32 -5.39 -2.14
N GLY A 251 -2.35 -6.55 -1.48
CA GLY A 251 -2.89 -6.69 -0.12
C GLY A 251 -2.08 -5.89 0.89
N LEU A 252 -0.75 -6.00 0.86
CA LEU A 252 0.16 -5.21 1.70
C LEU A 252 0.06 -3.72 1.40
N ALA A 253 0.00 -3.34 0.12
CA ALA A 253 -0.21 -1.94 -0.27
C ALA A 253 -1.56 -1.42 0.23
N SER A 254 -2.61 -2.24 0.25
CA SER A 254 -3.93 -1.85 0.78
C SER A 254 -3.89 -1.62 2.29
N ILE A 255 -3.17 -2.49 3.02
CA ILE A 255 -2.93 -2.34 4.47
C ILE A 255 -2.06 -1.11 4.74
N VAL A 256 -0.99 -0.90 3.97
CA VAL A 256 -0.10 0.27 4.08
C VAL A 256 -0.87 1.55 3.75
N ILE A 257 -1.69 1.58 2.71
CA ILE A 257 -2.57 2.72 2.38
C ILE A 257 -3.56 2.99 3.51
N PHE A 258 -4.16 1.95 4.12
CA PHE A 258 -5.04 2.11 5.28
C PHE A 258 -4.31 2.66 6.52
N VAL A 259 -3.09 2.17 6.79
CA VAL A 259 -2.25 2.65 7.89
C VAL A 259 -1.82 4.10 7.65
N LEU A 260 -1.41 4.45 6.41
CA LEU A 260 -1.03 5.82 6.03
C LEU A 260 -2.22 6.79 6.06
N TYR A 261 -3.44 6.35 5.74
CA TYR A 261 -4.66 7.15 5.86
C TYR A 261 -4.94 7.59 7.30
N ASN A 262 -4.62 6.72 8.26
CA ASN A 262 -4.86 6.98 9.68
C ASN A 262 -3.70 7.72 10.36
N LEU A 263 -2.50 7.75 9.76
CA LEU A 263 -1.31 8.36 10.37
C LEU A 263 -1.00 9.78 9.90
N ASN A 264 -1.52 10.26 8.77
CA ASN A 264 -1.13 11.58 8.25
C ASN A 264 -2.28 12.28 7.48
N ASP A 265 -2.62 13.50 7.91
CA ASP A 265 -3.67 14.33 7.27
C ASP A 265 -3.33 14.67 5.80
N GLY A 266 -2.04 14.72 5.44
CA GLY A 266 -1.59 15.05 4.08
C GLY A 266 -1.93 14.01 3.00
N PHE A 267 -2.15 12.73 3.36
CA PHE A 267 -2.44 11.68 2.38
C PHE A 267 -3.94 11.42 2.17
N LYS A 268 -4.83 12.04 2.96
CA LYS A 268 -6.28 11.79 2.90
C LYS A 268 -6.89 12.10 1.54
N HIS A 269 -6.48 13.20 0.89
CA HIS A 269 -6.97 13.56 -0.44
C HIS A 269 -6.51 12.58 -1.53
N MET A 270 -5.27 12.11 -1.47
CA MET A 270 -4.76 11.12 -2.42
C MET A 270 -5.47 9.77 -2.27
N ILE A 271 -5.70 9.34 -1.04
CA ILE A 271 -6.34 8.06 -0.72
C ILE A 271 -7.83 8.08 -1.05
N ALA A 272 -8.52 9.19 -0.84
CA ALA A 272 -9.93 9.36 -1.23
C ALA A 272 -10.16 9.20 -2.74
N VAL A 273 -9.15 9.52 -3.57
CA VAL A 273 -9.19 9.31 -5.03
C VAL A 273 -8.84 7.87 -5.43
N LEU A 274 -7.88 7.25 -4.74
CA LEU A 274 -7.39 5.90 -5.07
C LEU A 274 -8.34 4.78 -4.61
N LEU A 275 -9.02 4.96 -3.47
CA LEU A 275 -9.83 3.91 -2.85
C LEU A 275 -11.03 3.46 -3.72
N PRO A 276 -11.78 4.36 -4.41
CA PRO A 276 -12.84 3.95 -5.34
C PRO A 276 -12.32 3.18 -6.56
N LEU A 277 -11.04 3.34 -6.91
CA LEU A 277 -10.42 2.67 -8.06
C LEU A 277 -9.98 1.23 -7.74
N LEU A 278 -9.87 0.87 -6.45
CA LEU A 278 -9.41 -0.43 -5.98
C LEU A 278 -10.15 -1.64 -6.61
N PRO A 279 -11.49 -1.69 -6.69
CA PRO A 279 -12.18 -2.83 -7.31
C PRO A 279 -11.85 -3.00 -8.79
N TYR A 280 -11.55 -1.92 -9.52
CA TYR A 280 -11.19 -1.98 -10.94
C TYR A 280 -9.79 -2.55 -11.12
N TRP A 281 -8.82 -2.10 -10.33
CA TRP A 281 -7.48 -2.68 -10.32
C TRP A 281 -7.52 -4.16 -9.97
N LEU A 282 -8.27 -4.51 -8.92
CA LEU A 282 -8.48 -5.90 -8.52
C LEU A 282 -9.05 -6.75 -9.66
N TYR A 283 -10.08 -6.25 -10.37
CA TYR A 283 -10.64 -6.93 -11.53
C TYR A 283 -9.60 -7.15 -12.64
N VAL A 284 -8.80 -6.13 -12.97
CA VAL A 284 -7.74 -6.25 -14.00
C VAL A 284 -6.72 -7.31 -13.60
N PHE A 285 -6.19 -7.28 -12.38
CA PHE A 285 -5.22 -8.28 -11.90
C PHE A 285 -5.79 -9.70 -11.92
N LEU A 286 -7.02 -9.87 -11.44
CA LEU A 286 -7.66 -11.18 -11.38
C LEU A 286 -8.04 -11.72 -12.77
N SER A 287 -8.36 -10.85 -13.73
CA SER A 287 -8.54 -11.19 -15.15
C SER A 287 -7.26 -11.82 -15.74
N PHE A 288 -6.09 -11.19 -15.52
CA PHE A 288 -4.80 -11.78 -15.90
C PHE A 288 -4.52 -13.12 -15.22
N ALA A 289 -4.92 -13.29 -13.95
CA ALA A 289 -4.75 -14.55 -13.24
C ALA A 289 -5.56 -15.70 -13.85
N ILE A 290 -6.81 -15.45 -14.26
CA ILE A 290 -7.63 -16.42 -14.99
C ILE A 290 -7.01 -16.77 -16.34
N LEU A 291 -6.54 -15.77 -17.09
CA LEU A 291 -5.85 -16.00 -18.36
C LEU A 291 -4.62 -16.88 -18.18
N ALA A 292 -3.77 -16.58 -17.20
CA ALA A 292 -2.59 -17.38 -16.89
C ALA A 292 -2.96 -18.82 -16.53
N ARG A 293 -4.03 -19.01 -15.76
CA ARG A 293 -4.55 -20.35 -15.41
C ARG A 293 -5.06 -21.09 -16.64
N TYR A 294 -5.78 -20.43 -17.52
CA TYR A 294 -6.23 -20.99 -18.79
C TYR A 294 -5.05 -21.45 -19.67
N LEU A 295 -4.02 -20.62 -19.81
CA LEU A 295 -2.80 -20.96 -20.55
C LEU A 295 -2.07 -22.17 -19.94
N PHE A 296 -2.09 -22.30 -18.60
CA PHE A 296 -1.57 -23.48 -17.93
C PHE A 296 -2.32 -24.76 -18.31
N VAL A 297 -3.66 -24.72 -18.34
CA VAL A 297 -4.48 -25.87 -18.74
C VAL A 297 -4.21 -26.24 -20.19
N LEU A 298 -4.12 -25.26 -21.10
CA LEU A 298 -3.75 -25.49 -22.50
C LEU A 298 -2.37 -26.17 -22.63
N SER A 299 -1.38 -25.69 -21.88
CA SER A 299 -0.05 -26.30 -21.85
C SER A 299 -0.10 -27.75 -21.35
N ALA A 300 -0.90 -28.04 -20.33
CA ALA A 300 -1.11 -29.39 -19.81
C ALA A 300 -1.79 -30.29 -20.84
N LEU A 301 -2.80 -29.80 -21.55
CA LEU A 301 -3.45 -30.53 -22.65
C LEU A 301 -2.47 -30.86 -23.76
N ARG A 302 -1.59 -29.93 -24.14
CA ARG A 302 -0.58 -30.19 -25.18
C ARG A 302 0.46 -31.22 -24.77
N LYS A 303 0.74 -31.35 -23.47
CA LYS A 303 1.60 -32.43 -22.93
C LYS A 303 0.87 -33.78 -22.88
N ALA A 304 -0.45 -33.77 -22.71
CA ALA A 304 -1.26 -34.98 -22.66
C ALA A 304 -1.51 -35.58 -24.06
N HIS A 305 -1.70 -34.73 -25.07
CA HIS A 305 -2.03 -35.10 -26.44
C HIS A 305 -0.94 -34.64 -27.41
N GLN A 306 -0.20 -35.61 -27.95
CA GLN A 306 0.78 -35.40 -29.03
C GLN A 306 0.06 -35.26 -30.37
N ASP A 307 -1.09 -35.91 -30.53
CA ASP A 307 -1.93 -35.86 -31.72
C ASP A 307 -2.67 -34.52 -31.82
N ASP A 308 -2.51 -33.80 -32.95
CA ASP A 308 -3.10 -32.47 -33.13
C ASP A 308 -4.64 -32.51 -33.14
N LEU A 309 -5.26 -33.57 -33.68
CA LEU A 309 -6.72 -33.70 -33.75
C LEU A 309 -7.32 -33.98 -32.37
N ASN A 310 -6.71 -34.90 -31.61
CA ASN A 310 -7.15 -35.17 -30.24
C ASN A 310 -6.95 -33.95 -29.34
N PHE A 311 -5.79 -33.28 -29.45
CA PHE A 311 -5.53 -32.02 -28.75
C PHE A 311 -6.61 -30.98 -29.05
N ASN A 312 -6.91 -30.75 -30.33
CA ASN A 312 -7.91 -29.76 -30.74
C ASN A 312 -9.31 -30.08 -30.22
N THR A 313 -9.72 -31.36 -30.26
CA THR A 313 -11.00 -31.82 -29.69
C THR A 313 -11.09 -31.49 -28.19
N GLN A 314 -10.00 -31.70 -27.44
CA GLN A 314 -9.96 -31.36 -26.02
C GLN A 314 -9.93 -29.85 -25.77
N VAL A 315 -9.27 -29.08 -26.64
CA VAL A 315 -9.30 -27.60 -26.57
C VAL A 315 -10.70 -27.07 -26.83
N GLU A 316 -11.46 -27.64 -27.78
CA GLU A 316 -12.85 -27.25 -28.01
C GLU A 316 -13.75 -27.59 -26.81
N ALA A 317 -13.56 -28.75 -26.19
CA ALA A 317 -14.26 -29.10 -24.95
C ALA A 317 -13.92 -28.13 -23.81
N LEU A 318 -12.65 -27.75 -23.67
CA LEU A 318 -12.22 -26.72 -22.71
C LEU A 318 -12.87 -25.36 -23.03
N HIS A 319 -12.89 -24.95 -24.29
CA HIS A 319 -13.54 -23.70 -24.70
C HIS A 319 -15.01 -23.67 -24.31
N GLN A 320 -15.72 -24.79 -24.48
CA GLN A 320 -17.12 -24.90 -24.07
C GLN A 320 -17.29 -24.77 -22.55
N SER A 321 -16.42 -25.38 -21.74
CA SER A 321 -16.50 -25.30 -20.27
C SER A 321 -16.10 -23.92 -19.72
N VAL A 322 -15.19 -23.20 -20.40
CA VAL A 322 -14.70 -21.89 -19.93
C VAL A 322 -15.43 -20.69 -20.54
N ARG A 323 -16.45 -20.90 -21.37
CA ARG A 323 -17.21 -19.81 -22.02
C ARG A 323 -17.71 -18.74 -21.05
N TRP A 324 -18.23 -19.14 -19.90
CA TRP A 324 -18.72 -18.18 -18.90
C TRP A 324 -17.62 -17.34 -18.22
N TYR A 325 -16.37 -17.80 -18.27
CA TYR A 325 -15.22 -17.10 -17.70
C TYR A 325 -14.75 -15.92 -18.56
N ILE A 326 -15.30 -15.76 -19.78
CA ILE A 326 -15.04 -14.60 -20.64
C ILE A 326 -15.46 -13.29 -19.96
N VAL A 327 -16.54 -13.29 -19.17
CA VAL A 327 -16.99 -12.11 -18.43
C VAL A 327 -15.97 -11.69 -17.37
N LEU A 328 -15.29 -12.68 -16.77
CA LEU A 328 -14.25 -12.47 -15.79
C LEU A 328 -12.92 -12.06 -16.43
N SER A 329 -12.57 -12.66 -17.55
CA SER A 329 -11.36 -12.33 -18.28
C SER A 329 -11.65 -12.16 -19.77
N PRO A 330 -12.01 -10.95 -20.22
CA PRO A 330 -12.26 -10.66 -21.64
C PRO A 330 -11.08 -11.02 -22.55
N LEU A 331 -9.85 -11.00 -22.00
CA LEU A 331 -8.63 -11.42 -22.68
C LEU A 331 -8.67 -12.87 -23.18
N LEU A 332 -9.50 -13.74 -22.58
CA LEU A 332 -9.69 -15.11 -23.04
C LEU A 332 -10.25 -15.15 -24.47
N LEU A 333 -11.10 -14.18 -24.87
CA LEU A 333 -11.66 -14.14 -26.22
C LEU A 333 -10.60 -14.03 -27.29
N VAL A 334 -9.59 -13.19 -27.06
CA VAL A 334 -8.48 -12.99 -28.01
C VAL A 334 -7.75 -14.30 -28.21
N ARG A 335 -7.42 -14.97 -27.10
CA ARG A 335 -6.70 -16.23 -27.13
C ARG A 335 -7.53 -17.32 -27.82
N MET A 336 -8.79 -17.52 -27.40
CA MET A 336 -9.72 -18.50 -27.98
C MET A 336 -9.90 -18.34 -29.49
N LYS A 337 -9.93 -17.10 -30.00
CA LYS A 337 -9.99 -16.85 -31.45
C LYS A 337 -8.74 -17.34 -32.18
N ILE A 338 -7.56 -17.15 -31.60
CA ILE A 338 -6.29 -17.65 -32.16
C ILE A 338 -6.33 -19.18 -32.23
N GLU A 339 -6.72 -19.87 -31.15
CA GLU A 339 -6.84 -21.33 -31.18
C GLU A 339 -7.87 -21.81 -32.21
N LYS A 340 -9.03 -21.15 -32.33
CA LYS A 340 -10.04 -21.51 -33.32
C LYS A 340 -9.50 -21.44 -34.74
N GLY A 341 -8.67 -20.45 -35.06
CA GLY A 341 -7.97 -20.36 -36.34
C GLY A 341 -7.00 -21.53 -36.59
N VAL A 342 -6.26 -21.95 -35.56
CA VAL A 342 -5.36 -23.12 -35.63
C VAL A 342 -6.16 -24.41 -35.81
N ILE A 343 -7.27 -24.57 -35.08
CA ILE A 343 -8.15 -25.74 -35.17
C ILE A 343 -8.73 -25.85 -36.59
N GLN A 344 -9.20 -24.75 -37.18
CA GLN A 344 -9.70 -24.75 -38.55
C GLN A 344 -8.62 -25.15 -39.58
N LYS A 345 -7.39 -24.63 -39.45
CA LYS A 345 -6.27 -25.02 -40.32
C LYS A 345 -5.97 -26.52 -40.19
N THR A 346 -5.95 -27.02 -38.96
CA THR A 346 -5.69 -28.44 -38.67
C THR A 346 -6.81 -29.35 -39.20
N SER A 347 -8.07 -28.94 -39.02
CA SER A 347 -9.23 -29.66 -39.55
C SER A 347 -9.17 -29.78 -41.08
N LYS A 348 -8.82 -28.69 -41.78
CA LYS A 348 -8.61 -28.72 -43.24
C LYS A 348 -7.46 -29.65 -43.66
N ARG A 349 -6.35 -29.65 -42.92
CA ARG A 349 -5.21 -30.56 -43.13
C ARG A 349 -5.63 -32.04 -43.06
N PHE A 350 -6.54 -32.40 -42.16
CA PHE A 350 -7.02 -33.78 -42.00
C PHE A 350 -8.28 -34.13 -42.80
N ALA A 351 -9.01 -33.15 -43.33
CA ALA A 351 -10.22 -33.38 -44.14
C ALA A 351 -9.90 -34.08 -45.47
N ASN A 352 -8.72 -33.82 -46.04
CA ASN A 352 -8.27 -34.41 -47.29
C ASN A 352 -7.37 -35.61 -47.01
N ALA A 353 -7.97 -36.76 -46.70
CA ALA A 353 -7.22 -38.00 -46.54
C ALA A 353 -6.51 -38.35 -47.85
N PRO A 354 -5.21 -38.73 -47.82
CA PRO A 354 -4.54 -39.20 -49.01
C PRO A 354 -5.18 -40.51 -49.48
N ALA A 355 -5.26 -40.68 -50.79
CA ALA A 355 -5.66 -41.95 -51.39
C ALA A 355 -4.45 -42.89 -51.51
N ASP A 356 -4.66 -44.18 -51.32
CA ASP A 356 -3.69 -45.26 -51.60
C ASP A 356 -3.36 -45.31 -53.11
N ALA A 357 -2.34 -46.07 -53.51
CA ALA A 357 -2.02 -46.39 -54.91
C ALA A 357 -3.22 -46.92 -55.72
N LEU A 358 -4.20 -47.53 -55.04
CA LEU A 358 -5.45 -48.05 -55.61
C LEU A 358 -6.61 -47.03 -55.59
N GLY A 359 -6.39 -45.78 -55.16
CA GLY A 359 -7.42 -44.75 -55.07
C GLY A 359 -8.34 -44.84 -53.84
N ASN A 360 -8.11 -45.79 -52.94
CA ASN A 360 -8.90 -45.96 -51.72
C ASN A 360 -8.46 -44.98 -50.62
N ASN A 361 -9.40 -44.51 -49.79
CA ASN A 361 -9.08 -43.63 -48.66
C ASN A 361 -8.21 -44.35 -47.62
N MET A 362 -7.13 -43.69 -47.20
CA MET A 362 -6.25 -44.19 -46.15
C MET A 362 -6.77 -43.81 -44.76
N THR A 363 -6.40 -44.60 -43.75
CA THR A 363 -6.72 -44.35 -42.35
C THR A 363 -5.57 -43.67 -41.64
N ARG A 364 -5.87 -42.66 -40.83
CA ARG A 364 -4.89 -41.92 -40.05
C ARG A 364 -4.45 -42.71 -38.82
N VAL A 365 -3.15 -42.73 -38.55
CA VAL A 365 -2.61 -43.30 -37.31
C VAL A 365 -2.69 -42.26 -36.18
N ASP A 366 -3.35 -42.62 -35.08
CA ASP A 366 -3.44 -41.80 -33.88
C ASP A 366 -2.08 -41.73 -33.16
N ARG A 367 -1.49 -40.52 -33.09
CA ARG A 367 -0.17 -40.28 -32.48
C ARG A 367 -0.18 -40.38 -30.96
N ASP A 368 -1.34 -40.28 -30.30
CA ASP A 368 -1.42 -40.47 -28.85
C ASP A 368 -1.23 -41.95 -28.47
N LYS A 369 -1.69 -42.86 -29.34
CA LYS A 369 -1.47 -44.30 -29.21
C LYS A 369 -0.10 -44.71 -29.74
N ASN A 370 0.36 -44.12 -30.84
CA ASN A 370 1.69 -44.36 -31.41
C ASN A 370 2.64 -43.16 -31.24
N LYS A 371 3.07 -42.93 -30.00
CA LYS A 371 3.93 -41.77 -29.66
C LYS A 371 5.29 -41.77 -30.33
N THR A 372 5.85 -42.95 -30.59
CA THR A 372 7.19 -43.10 -31.20
C THR A 372 7.14 -43.03 -32.72
N GLY A 373 5.96 -43.23 -33.32
CA GLY A 373 5.80 -43.41 -34.76
C GLY A 373 6.38 -44.67 -35.33
N SER A 374 6.82 -45.60 -34.49
CA SER A 374 7.32 -46.89 -34.96
C SER A 374 6.13 -47.77 -35.39
N PRO A 375 6.29 -48.62 -36.43
CA PRO A 375 7.49 -48.80 -37.26
C PRO A 375 7.59 -47.83 -38.45
N TYR A 376 6.66 -46.88 -38.60
CA TYR A 376 6.49 -46.09 -39.82
C TYR A 376 7.53 -44.99 -40.04
N LEU A 377 8.07 -44.40 -38.97
CA LEU A 377 9.08 -43.34 -39.06
C LEU A 377 10.50 -43.91 -39.01
N SER A 378 11.37 -43.38 -39.87
CA SER A 378 12.81 -43.61 -39.79
C SER A 378 13.43 -42.92 -38.56
N GLU A 379 14.62 -43.35 -38.13
CA GLU A 379 15.33 -42.74 -37.00
C GLU A 379 15.67 -41.25 -37.25
N GLY A 380 15.94 -40.87 -38.50
CA GLY A 380 16.15 -39.47 -38.89
C GLY A 380 14.89 -38.62 -38.72
N GLN A 381 13.74 -39.11 -39.20
CA GLN A 381 12.45 -38.44 -39.02
C GLN A 381 12.03 -38.35 -37.55
N LYS A 382 12.25 -39.41 -36.75
CA LYS A 382 12.04 -39.36 -35.30
C LYS A 382 12.91 -38.28 -34.64
N LYS A 383 14.14 -38.10 -35.13
CA LYS A 383 15.03 -37.04 -34.64
C LYS A 383 14.54 -35.66 -35.04
N GLU A 384 14.06 -35.47 -36.27
CA GLU A 384 13.43 -34.22 -36.76
C GLU A 384 12.20 -33.82 -35.92
N GLU A 385 11.36 -34.81 -35.53
CA GLU A 385 10.26 -34.56 -34.60
C GLU A 385 10.75 -34.19 -33.21
N LYS A 386 11.79 -34.86 -32.71
CA LYS A 386 12.34 -34.61 -31.38
C LYS A 386 12.94 -33.21 -31.25
N ILE A 387 13.55 -32.67 -32.31
CA ILE A 387 14.05 -31.28 -32.34
C ILE A 387 12.94 -30.26 -32.67
N GLY A 388 11.76 -30.72 -33.09
CA GLY A 388 10.59 -29.88 -33.39
C GLY A 388 10.64 -29.18 -34.75
N VAL A 389 11.40 -29.72 -35.72
CA VAL A 389 11.51 -29.15 -37.08
C VAL A 389 10.36 -29.61 -37.95
N TYR A 390 10.05 -30.90 -37.92
CA TYR A 390 8.90 -31.49 -38.59
C TYR A 390 8.00 -32.20 -37.59
N GLN A 391 6.72 -32.33 -37.94
CA GLN A 391 5.78 -33.23 -37.30
C GLN A 391 5.12 -34.05 -38.41
N TYR A 392 5.25 -35.37 -38.35
CA TYR A 392 4.81 -36.25 -39.42
C TYR A 392 3.40 -36.79 -39.16
N ASP A 393 2.54 -36.67 -40.17
CA ASP A 393 1.29 -37.41 -40.22
C ASP A 393 1.50 -38.76 -40.88
N ILE A 394 0.96 -39.81 -40.29
CA ILE A 394 1.08 -41.17 -40.80
C ILE A 394 -0.31 -41.64 -41.21
N TRP A 395 -0.41 -42.08 -42.45
CA TRP A 395 -1.61 -42.66 -43.04
C TRP A 395 -1.30 -44.07 -43.52
N VAL A 396 -2.16 -45.02 -43.21
CA VAL A 396 -2.00 -46.44 -43.55
C VAL A 396 -3.23 -46.90 -44.33
N SER A 397 -3.03 -47.64 -45.41
CA SER A 397 -4.15 -48.19 -46.18
C SER A 397 -4.92 -49.25 -45.41
N ASN A 398 -6.18 -49.48 -45.76
CA ASN A 398 -7.02 -50.48 -45.09
C ASN A 398 -6.46 -51.91 -45.20
N ALA A 399 -5.65 -52.19 -46.23
CA ALA A 399 -4.97 -53.46 -46.41
C ALA A 399 -3.62 -53.53 -45.67
N GLY A 400 -3.14 -52.43 -45.08
CA GLY A 400 -1.86 -52.35 -44.36
C GLY A 400 -0.61 -52.32 -45.24
N ASN A 401 -0.76 -52.32 -46.56
CA ASN A 401 0.34 -52.49 -47.51
C ASN A 401 0.96 -51.16 -47.97
N ASP A 402 0.26 -50.03 -47.85
CA ASP A 402 0.77 -48.70 -48.20
C ASP A 402 0.78 -47.78 -46.98
N VAL A 403 1.86 -47.03 -46.83
CA VAL A 403 2.06 -46.07 -45.72
C VAL A 403 2.52 -44.74 -46.31
N LYS A 404 1.73 -43.70 -46.09
CA LYS A 404 2.09 -42.33 -46.48
C LYS A 404 2.44 -41.51 -45.26
N VAL A 405 3.64 -40.95 -45.28
CA VAL A 405 4.18 -40.09 -44.24
C VAL A 405 4.28 -38.67 -44.77
N ILE A 406 3.48 -37.75 -44.22
CA ILE A 406 3.39 -36.36 -44.69
C ILE A 406 4.11 -35.45 -43.68
N PRO A 407 5.19 -34.73 -44.07
CA PRO A 407 5.86 -33.76 -43.21
C PRO A 407 5.05 -32.49 -43.05
N ASN A 408 4.92 -32.00 -41.81
CA ASN A 408 4.36 -30.68 -41.52
C ASN A 408 5.37 -29.86 -40.72
N GLU A 409 5.42 -28.56 -41.00
CA GLU A 409 6.37 -27.65 -40.35
C GLU A 409 6.10 -27.53 -38.85
N GLY A 410 7.11 -27.81 -38.04
CA GLY A 410 7.10 -27.62 -36.60
C GLY A 410 7.52 -26.21 -36.17
N PRO A 411 7.47 -25.91 -34.86
CA PRO A 411 7.82 -24.59 -34.33
C PRO A 411 9.27 -24.17 -34.61
N ASN A 412 10.18 -25.12 -34.74
CA ASN A 412 11.61 -24.85 -34.97
C ASN A 412 12.01 -24.98 -36.44
N PHE A 413 11.05 -25.09 -37.36
CA PHE A 413 11.32 -25.37 -38.78
C PHE A 413 12.31 -24.41 -39.44
N GLN A 414 12.26 -23.12 -39.11
CA GLN A 414 13.16 -22.09 -39.65
C GLN A 414 14.55 -22.10 -39.02
N GLY A 415 14.73 -22.75 -37.87
CA GLY A 415 16.00 -22.75 -37.14
C GLY A 415 16.98 -23.82 -37.59
N TYR A 416 16.59 -24.67 -38.53
CA TYR A 416 17.39 -25.81 -38.99
C TYR A 416 17.41 -25.89 -40.52
N GLU A 417 18.43 -26.52 -41.06
CA GLU A 417 18.64 -26.74 -42.49
C GLU A 417 18.84 -28.24 -42.81
N PRO A 418 18.57 -28.68 -44.05
CA PRO A 418 18.86 -30.04 -44.50
C PRO A 418 20.36 -30.31 -44.41
N CYS A 419 20.73 -31.37 -43.71
CA CYS A 419 22.12 -31.78 -43.59
C CYS A 419 22.59 -32.38 -44.92
N PRO A 420 23.75 -31.94 -45.47
CA PRO A 420 24.26 -32.47 -46.73
C PRO A 420 24.72 -33.93 -46.65
N LYS A 421 25.02 -34.44 -45.44
CA LYS A 421 25.45 -35.83 -45.23
C LYS A 421 24.28 -36.81 -45.11
N CYS A 422 23.27 -36.49 -44.30
CA CYS A 422 22.15 -37.40 -44.01
C CYS A 422 20.81 -37.00 -44.64
N GLY A 423 20.71 -35.84 -45.31
CA GLY A 423 19.49 -35.36 -45.96
C GLY A 423 18.42 -34.78 -45.01
N PHE A 424 18.36 -35.25 -43.76
CA PHE A 424 17.40 -34.77 -42.76
C PHE A 424 17.66 -33.31 -42.34
N LYS A 425 16.59 -32.54 -42.11
CA LYS A 425 16.59 -31.14 -41.67
C LYS A 425 16.94 -31.00 -40.19
N THR A 426 18.21 -31.21 -39.91
CA THR A 426 18.77 -31.38 -38.56
C THR A 426 20.05 -30.58 -38.34
N LEU A 427 20.50 -29.80 -39.34
CA LEU A 427 21.64 -28.90 -39.20
C LEU A 427 21.21 -27.66 -38.42
N GLY A 428 21.75 -27.47 -37.21
CA GLY A 428 21.35 -26.38 -36.32
C GLY A 428 21.90 -25.02 -36.71
N LYS A 429 21.54 -24.01 -35.90
CA LYS A 429 22.12 -22.67 -35.99
C LYS A 429 23.64 -22.71 -35.71
N PRO A 430 24.40 -21.73 -36.24
CA PRO A 430 25.80 -21.55 -35.87
C PRO A 430 25.99 -21.53 -34.36
N LYS A 431 26.98 -22.27 -33.89
CA LYS A 431 27.38 -22.35 -32.49
C LYS A 431 28.89 -22.14 -32.40
N GLU A 432 29.29 -21.28 -31.47
CA GLU A 432 30.69 -21.07 -31.16
C GLU A 432 31.19 -22.17 -30.22
N ILE A 433 32.30 -22.80 -30.58
CA ILE A 433 32.99 -23.83 -29.79
C ILE A 433 34.35 -23.27 -29.38
N GLU A 434 34.63 -23.33 -28.08
CA GLU A 434 35.94 -22.98 -27.56
C GLU A 434 36.97 -24.04 -27.95
N VAL A 435 38.01 -23.65 -28.69
CA VAL A 435 39.18 -24.50 -29.01
C VAL A 435 40.26 -24.31 -27.96
N VAL A 436 40.51 -23.05 -27.59
CA VAL A 436 41.46 -22.66 -26.55
C VAL A 436 40.79 -21.68 -25.60
N LYS A 437 40.73 -22.04 -24.31
CA LYS A 437 40.09 -21.23 -23.28
C LYS A 437 40.79 -19.87 -23.09
N PRO A 438 40.05 -18.74 -23.07
CA PRO A 438 40.62 -17.42 -22.80
C PRO A 438 41.14 -17.32 -21.36
N THR A 439 42.19 -16.55 -21.17
CA THR A 439 42.75 -16.21 -19.85
C THR A 439 42.65 -14.71 -19.61
N ARG A 440 42.91 -14.25 -18.37
CA ARG A 440 42.91 -12.81 -18.06
C ARG A 440 43.96 -11.99 -18.83
N LYS A 441 44.94 -12.65 -19.46
CA LYS A 441 46.07 -12.01 -20.18
C LYS A 441 46.18 -12.42 -21.64
N ARG A 442 45.46 -13.45 -22.10
CA ARG A 442 45.53 -13.98 -23.47
C ARG A 442 44.15 -14.31 -23.96
N GLU A 443 43.85 -13.85 -25.18
CA GLU A 443 42.64 -14.19 -25.91
C GLU A 443 42.55 -15.70 -26.12
N GLY A 444 41.32 -16.20 -26.13
CA GLY A 444 41.01 -17.57 -26.48
C GLY A 444 40.85 -17.71 -28.00
N LYS A 445 40.88 -18.95 -28.48
CA LYS A 445 40.51 -19.27 -29.86
C LYS A 445 39.23 -20.06 -29.86
N GLY A 446 38.26 -19.63 -30.66
CA GLY A 446 37.02 -20.32 -30.92
C GLY A 446 36.91 -20.73 -32.38
N LYS A 447 35.95 -21.59 -32.67
CA LYS A 447 35.47 -21.84 -34.02
C LYS A 447 33.96 -21.77 -34.01
N GLU A 448 33.38 -21.12 -35.01
CA GLU A 448 31.95 -21.13 -35.24
C GLU A 448 31.62 -22.27 -36.21
N VAL A 449 30.79 -23.21 -35.75
CA VAL A 449 30.43 -24.41 -36.51
C VAL A 449 28.93 -24.63 -36.50
N ARG A 450 28.41 -25.34 -37.50
CA ARG A 450 27.06 -25.93 -37.44
C ARG A 450 27.20 -27.43 -37.26
N GLU A 451 26.51 -27.96 -36.27
CA GLU A 451 26.45 -29.39 -36.00
C GLU A 451 25.09 -29.94 -36.43
N CYS A 452 25.11 -31.12 -37.03
CA CYS A 452 23.90 -31.89 -37.31
C CYS A 452 23.45 -32.60 -36.03
N ALA A 453 22.17 -32.47 -35.68
CA ALA A 453 21.62 -33.11 -34.48
C ALA A 453 21.44 -34.63 -34.62
N PHE A 454 21.44 -35.17 -35.85
CA PHE A 454 21.18 -36.58 -36.14
C PHE A 454 22.43 -37.40 -36.48
N CYS A 455 23.35 -36.85 -37.26
CA CYS A 455 24.59 -37.52 -37.66
C CYS A 455 25.81 -36.69 -37.25
N ASP A 456 27.00 -37.28 -37.28
CA ASP A 456 28.26 -36.63 -36.90
C ASP A 456 28.79 -35.68 -38.00
N TYR A 457 27.91 -34.89 -38.62
CA TYR A 457 28.29 -33.87 -39.60
C TYR A 457 28.48 -32.52 -38.91
N GLU A 458 29.64 -31.91 -39.16
CA GLU A 458 30.02 -30.58 -38.68
C GLU A 458 30.48 -29.74 -39.87
N SER A 459 29.98 -28.50 -40.00
CA SER A 459 30.46 -27.54 -41.00
C SER A 459 31.08 -26.33 -40.30
N LEU A 460 32.36 -26.09 -40.56
CA LEU A 460 33.07 -24.89 -40.10
C LEU A 460 32.58 -23.66 -40.87
N ILE A 461 32.21 -22.61 -40.15
CA ILE A 461 31.82 -21.32 -40.74
C ILE A 461 33.01 -20.36 -40.72
N ALA A 462 33.56 -20.13 -39.53
CA ALA A 462 34.66 -19.20 -39.32
C ALA A 462 35.47 -19.59 -38.07
N GLU A 463 36.74 -19.19 -38.04
CA GLU A 463 37.51 -19.17 -36.81
C GLU A 463 37.23 -17.87 -36.06
N THR A 464 37.03 -17.94 -34.74
CA THR A 464 36.70 -16.78 -33.91
C THR A 464 37.76 -16.55 -32.84
N VAL A 465 37.90 -15.31 -32.38
CA VAL A 465 38.80 -14.94 -31.28
C VAL A 465 37.95 -14.58 -30.07
N ILE A 466 38.14 -15.28 -28.96
CA ILE A 466 37.36 -15.10 -27.74
C ILE A 466 38.08 -14.07 -26.86
N PRO A 467 37.41 -12.97 -26.46
CA PRO A 467 38.04 -11.91 -25.68
C PRO A 467 38.50 -12.38 -24.29
N VAL A 468 39.47 -11.67 -23.71
CA VAL A 468 40.00 -11.95 -22.38
C VAL A 468 38.95 -11.80 -21.28
N LEU A 469 39.07 -12.61 -20.22
CA LEU A 469 38.14 -12.60 -19.08
C LEU A 469 38.28 -11.32 -18.24
N ILE A 470 37.21 -10.53 -18.13
CA ILE A 470 37.12 -9.33 -17.29
C ILE A 470 36.77 -9.73 -15.85
N ALA A 471 37.46 -9.15 -14.86
CA ALA A 471 37.16 -9.37 -13.45
C ALA A 471 35.86 -8.66 -13.06
N THR A 472 34.86 -9.39 -12.57
CA THR A 472 33.66 -8.81 -11.95
C THR A 472 34.02 -8.22 -10.59
N VAL A 473 33.93 -6.89 -10.47
CA VAL A 473 33.97 -6.18 -9.19
C VAL A 473 32.70 -6.53 -8.42
N SER A 474 32.84 -7.34 -7.38
CA SER A 474 31.76 -7.64 -6.44
C SER A 474 31.59 -6.41 -5.53
N SER A 475 30.48 -5.69 -5.66
CA SER A 475 30.09 -4.65 -4.72
C SER A 475 29.74 -5.30 -3.38
N ARG A 476 30.68 -5.27 -2.42
CA ARG A 476 30.41 -5.56 -1.02
C ARG A 476 29.71 -4.34 -0.43
N SER A 477 28.39 -4.46 -0.23
CA SER A 477 27.63 -3.54 0.62
C SER A 477 28.10 -3.72 2.05
N ARG A 478 28.35 -2.60 2.74
CA ARG A 478 28.68 -2.54 4.16
C ARG A 478 27.43 -2.89 4.96
N ASP A 479 27.56 -3.90 5.80
CA ASP A 479 26.68 -4.16 6.93
C ASP A 479 27.19 -3.30 8.09
N ASP A 480 26.35 -2.38 8.57
CA ASP A 480 26.50 -1.75 9.88
C ASP A 480 25.32 -2.26 10.74
N ASP A 481 25.63 -3.12 11.70
CA ASP A 481 24.79 -3.46 12.84
C ASP A 481 24.88 -2.32 13.87
N ASP A 482 23.75 -1.97 14.50
CA ASP A 482 23.71 -1.76 15.96
C ASP A 482 22.26 -1.63 16.50
N ASN A 483 21.89 -2.69 17.23
CA ASN A 483 21.17 -2.78 18.51
C ASN A 483 19.86 -2.03 18.83
N ASP A 484 18.86 -2.87 19.14
CA ASP A 484 18.06 -2.97 20.37
C ASP A 484 17.44 -1.71 21.01
N SER A 485 16.11 -1.70 21.10
CA SER A 485 15.44 -1.85 22.41
C SER A 485 13.91 -2.00 22.27
N SER A 486 13.40 -2.93 23.06
CA SER A 486 11.98 -3.15 23.33
C SER A 486 11.40 -2.08 24.24
N SER A 487 10.15 -1.67 24.01
CA SER A 487 9.23 -1.34 25.10
C SER A 487 7.77 -1.40 24.67
N SER A 488 7.02 -2.25 25.36
CA SER A 488 5.58 -2.25 25.51
C SER A 488 5.07 -0.94 26.14
N GLY A 489 3.91 -0.45 25.68
CA GLY A 489 3.23 0.67 26.31
C GLY A 489 1.74 0.71 25.94
N SER A 490 0.92 0.18 26.83
CA SER A 490 -0.52 0.47 26.97
C SER A 490 -0.74 1.89 27.50
N SER A 491 -1.77 2.60 27.03
CA SER A 491 -2.55 3.63 27.77
C SER A 491 -3.44 4.41 26.79
N SER A 492 -4.77 4.30 26.95
CA SER A 492 -5.66 5.25 27.64
C SER A 492 -6.06 6.45 26.78
N GLU A 493 -7.36 6.56 26.52
CA GLU A 493 -8.01 7.69 25.85
C GLU A 493 -7.76 9.00 26.60
N SER A 494 -6.84 9.81 26.08
CA SER A 494 -6.62 11.20 26.49
C SER A 494 -7.57 12.11 25.69
N GLY A 495 -8.39 12.89 26.39
CA GLY A 495 -9.26 13.90 25.76
C GLY A 495 -8.42 15.03 25.16
N SER A 496 -8.25 15.01 23.83
CA SER A 496 -7.64 16.10 23.06
C SER A 496 -8.68 17.18 22.76
N TRP A 497 -8.24 18.44 22.71
CA TRP A 497 -9.04 19.52 22.12
C TRP A 497 -9.37 19.20 20.65
N GLY A 498 -10.43 19.80 20.14
CA GLY A 498 -11.05 19.41 18.88
C GLY A 498 -10.19 19.62 17.63
N GLY A 499 -9.03 20.27 17.68
CA GLY A 499 -8.08 20.44 16.57
C GLY A 499 -8.30 21.65 15.66
N GLY A 500 -8.86 22.75 16.16
CA GLY A 500 -9.16 23.97 15.38
C GLY A 500 -7.95 24.77 14.91
N SER A 501 -8.14 25.57 13.84
CA SER A 501 -7.16 26.50 13.25
C SER A 501 -7.60 27.97 13.44
N THR A 502 -6.62 28.89 13.48
CA THR A 502 -6.82 30.34 13.72
C THR A 502 -6.38 31.16 12.50
N GLY A 503 -7.13 32.21 12.15
CA GLY A 503 -6.90 33.08 10.99
C GLY A 503 -5.90 34.22 11.22
N GLY A 504 -5.34 34.34 12.43
CA GLY A 504 -4.25 35.28 12.73
C GLY A 504 -4.69 36.66 13.25
N GLY A 505 -5.95 36.83 13.65
CA GLY A 505 -6.40 37.96 14.49
C GLY A 505 -6.17 37.68 15.99
N GLY A 506 -5.96 38.74 16.78
CA GLY A 506 -5.73 38.61 18.22
C GLY A 506 -5.92 39.93 18.97
N ALA A 507 -7.08 40.09 19.59
CA ALA A 507 -7.40 41.24 20.42
C ALA A 507 -6.66 41.21 21.77
N GLY A 508 -5.97 42.28 22.13
CA GLY A 508 -5.27 42.35 23.41
C GLY A 508 -5.16 43.77 23.96
N GLY A 509 -4.70 43.86 25.21
CA GLY A 509 -4.55 45.11 25.93
C GLY A 509 -3.65 44.96 27.15
N THR A 510 -3.34 46.09 27.75
CA THR A 510 -2.52 46.19 28.98
C THR A 510 -3.33 46.83 30.10
N TRP A 511 -3.05 46.51 31.37
CA TRP A 511 -3.76 47.10 32.51
C TRP A 511 -2.87 47.81 33.52
#